data_AF-A0A0B6WWD8-F1
#
_entry.id   AF-A0A0B6WWD8-F1
#
_cell.length_a   1.000
_cell.length_b   1.000
_cell.length_c   1.000
_cell.angle_alpha   90.00
_cell.angle_beta   90.00
_cell.angle_gamma   90.00
#
_symmetry.space_group_name_H-M   'P 1'
#
loop_
_entity.id
_entity.type
_entity.pdbx_description
1 polymer ?
#
loop_
_entity_poly.entity_id
_entity_poly.type
_entity_poly.pdbx_seq_one_letter_code
_entity_poly.pdbx_strand_id
1 'polypeptide(L)' 'MIATGINDKGRREILGVMDSESATGWQAFFSRLKERGLAGVDVAVSDSHSGLVKALLAHFSGCT' A
#
# COMPACT_ATOMS: atom_id res chain seq x y z
N MET A 1 6.78 -0.34 10.01
CA MET A 1 6.74 -0.98 8.68
C MET A 1 7.02 0.03 7.58
N ILE A 2 7.60 -0.41 6.46
CA ILE A 2 7.98 0.44 5.33
C ILE A 2 7.30 -0.10 4.08
N ALA A 3 6.59 0.75 3.34
CA ALA A 3 6.11 0.41 2.00
C ALA A 3 7.12 0.90 0.96
N THR A 4 7.49 0.02 0.04
CA THR A 4 8.33 0.36 -1.10
C THR A 4 7.61 0.03 -2.40
N GLY A 5 7.74 0.91 -3.40
CA GLY A 5 7.17 0.74 -4.73
C GLY A 5 8.25 0.72 -5.80
N ILE A 6 7.88 0.24 -6.99
CA ILE A 6 8.66 0.39 -8.22
C ILE A 6 7.91 1.39 -9.10
N ASN A 7 8.57 2.47 -9.50
CA ASN A 7 7.94 3.47 -10.38
C ASN A 7 7.99 3.08 -11.86
N ASP A 8 7.40 3.94 -12.70
CA ASP A 8 7.38 3.85 -14.16
C ASP A 8 8.76 3.73 -14.82
N LYS A 9 9.83 4.16 -14.14
CA LYS A 9 11.23 4.05 -14.56
C LYS A 9 11.91 2.78 -14.05
N GLY A 10 11.18 1.87 -13.43
CA GLY A 10 11.71 0.63 -12.85
C GLY A 10 12.56 0.86 -11.60
N ARG A 11 12.46 2.02 -10.93
CA ARG A 11 13.26 2.35 -9.75
C ARG A 11 12.49 2.10 -8.47
N ARG A 12 13.18 1.52 -7.49
CA ARG A 12 12.64 1.34 -6.14
C ARG A 12 12.65 2.65 -5.37
N GLU A 13 11.54 2.94 -4.70
CA GLU A 13 11.41 4.10 -3.81
C GLU A 13 10.62 3.76 -2.54
N ILE A 14 10.83 4.57 -1.50
CA ILE A 14 10.05 4.49 -0.27
C ILE A 14 8.76 5.30 -0.46
N LEU A 15 7.62 4.62 -0.39
CA LEU A 15 6.31 5.25 -0.51
C LEU A 15 5.85 5.85 0.82
N GLY A 16 6.16 5.17 1.93
CA GLY A 16 5.81 5.63 3.27
C GLY A 16 6.26 4.69 4.38
N VAL A 17 6.11 5.18 5.61
CA VAL A 17 6.40 4.46 6.86
C VAL A 17 5.17 4.55 7.75
N MET A 18 4.89 3.48 8.50
CA MET A 18 3.84 3.43 9.52
C MET A 18 4.29 2.60 10.72
N ASP A 19 3.62 2.77 11.85
CA ASP A 19 3.94 2.16 13.15
C ASP A 19 2.84 1.25 13.71
N SER A 20 1.77 0.99 12.92
CA SER A 20 0.62 0.19 13.35
C SER A 20 0.33 -0.96 12.39
N GLU A 21 -0.01 -2.14 12.91
CA GLU A 21 -0.44 -3.30 12.11
C GLU A 21 -1.95 -3.52 12.14
N SER A 22 -2.69 -2.61 12.78
CA SER A 22 -4.15 -2.71 12.87
C SER A 22 -4.81 -2.46 11.51
N ALA A 23 -6.01 -3.02 11.32
CA ALA A 23 -6.80 -2.78 10.10
C ALA A 23 -7.05 -1.28 9.85
N THR A 24 -7.33 -0.50 10.91
CA THR A 24 -7.50 0.95 10.81
C THR A 24 -6.20 1.67 10.47
N GLY A 25 -5.06 1.17 10.97
CA GLY A 25 -3.73 1.65 10.60
C GLY A 25 -3.47 1.49 9.11
N TRP A 26 -3.71 0.31 8.55
CA TRP A 26 -3.57 0.04 7.11
C TRP A 26 -4.48 0.92 6.24
N GLN A 27 -5.74 1.08 6.66
CA GLN A 27 -6.70 1.95 5.97
C GLN A 27 -6.20 3.41 5.92
N ALA A 28 -5.77 3.96 7.05
CA ALA A 28 -5.23 5.31 7.12
C ALA A 28 -3.95 5.46 6.30
N PHE A 29 -3.09 4.44 6.30
CA PHE A 29 -1.86 4.43 5.54
C PHE A 29 -2.13 4.45 4.03
N PHE A 30 -3.01 3.60 3.52
CA PHE A 30 -3.35 3.59 2.09
C PHE A 30 -4.08 4.86 1.64
N SER A 31 -4.98 5.42 2.46
CA SER A 31 -5.57 6.74 2.20
C SER A 31 -4.50 7.81 2.00
N ARG A 32 -3.52 7.87 2.89
CA ARG A 32 -2.41 8.84 2.79
C ARG A 32 -1.56 8.66 1.54
N LEU A 33 -1.32 7.43 1.10
CA LEU A 33 -0.61 7.20 -0.16
C LEU A 33 -1.42 7.70 -1.36
N LYS A 34 -2.74 7.46 -1.38
CA LYS A 34 -3.63 7.93 -2.45
C LYS A 34 -3.78 9.45 -2.47
N GLU A 35 -3.87 10.10 -1.31
CA GLU A 35 -3.86 11.57 -1.18
C GLU A 35 -2.58 12.19 -1.77
N ARG A 36 -1.45 11.47 -1.71
CA ARG A 36 -0.18 11.85 -2.34
C ARG A 36 -0.10 11.53 -3.83
N GLY A 37 -1.18 11.02 -4.42
CA GLY A 37 -1.27 10.70 -5.84
C GLY A 37 -0.89 9.27 -6.22
N LEU A 38 -0.68 8.36 -5.25
CA LEU A 38 -0.45 6.96 -5.60
C LEU A 38 -1.73 6.35 -6.21
N ALA A 39 -1.63 5.92 -7.46
CA ALA A 39 -2.71 5.29 -8.22
C ALA A 39 -2.12 4.24 -9.18
N GLY A 40 -2.97 3.37 -9.73
CA GLY A 40 -2.55 2.36 -10.72
C GLY A 40 -1.62 1.28 -10.14
N VAL A 41 -1.88 0.82 -8.90
CA VAL A 41 -1.11 -0.28 -8.30
C VAL A 41 -1.56 -1.60 -8.93
N ASP A 42 -0.72 -2.19 -9.76
CA ASP A 42 -1.04 -3.45 -10.46
C ASP A 42 -0.79 -4.69 -9.58
N VAL A 43 0.30 -4.70 -8.82
CA VAL A 43 0.74 -5.84 -8.00
C VAL A 43 1.15 -5.37 -6.61
N ALA A 44 0.71 -6.08 -5.58
CA ALA A 44 1.13 -5.86 -4.21
C ALA A 44 1.59 -7.14 -3.54
N VAL A 45 2.74 -7.07 -2.85
CA VAL A 45 3.28 -8.20 -2.08
C VAL A 45 3.31 -7.81 -0.61
N SER A 46 2.75 -8.67 0.24
CA SER A 46 2.77 -8.54 1.69
C SER A 46 3.00 -9.90 2.32
N ASP A 47 3.48 -9.87 3.56
CA ASP A 47 3.54 -10.97 4.51
C ASP A 47 2.15 -11.49 4.95
N SER A 48 1.23 -11.76 4.02
CA SER A 48 -0.04 -12.49 4.22
C SER A 48 -0.91 -12.07 5.42
N HIS A 49 -0.68 -10.90 6.01
CA HIS A 49 -1.46 -10.46 7.15
C HIS A 49 -2.88 -10.13 6.68
N SER A 50 -3.87 -10.88 7.17
CA SER A 50 -5.25 -10.82 6.64
C SER A 50 -5.88 -9.42 6.71
N GLY A 51 -5.51 -8.60 7.70
CA GLY A 51 -5.94 -7.21 7.81
C GLY A 51 -5.36 -6.30 6.73
N LEU A 52 -4.12 -6.56 6.30
CA LEU A 52 -3.47 -5.81 5.23
C LEU A 52 -4.13 -6.12 3.89
N VAL A 53 -4.32 -7.39 3.56
CA VAL A 53 -4.90 -7.82 2.27
C VAL A 53 -6.29 -7.20 2.08
N LYS A 54 -7.13 -7.24 3.11
CA LYS A 54 -8.47 -6.62 3.06
C LYS A 54 -8.40 -5.11 2.85
N ALA A 55 -7.51 -4.42 3.56
CA ALA A 55 -7.34 -2.98 3.40
C ALA A 55 -6.80 -2.62 2.00
N LEU A 56 -5.88 -3.43 1.47
CA LEU A 56 -5.27 -3.20 0.16
C LEU A 56 -6.31 -3.30 -0.96
N LEU A 57 -7.11 -4.36 -0.97
CA LEU A 57 -8.18 -4.56 -1.96
C LEU A 57 -9.30 -3.52 -1.86
N ALA A 58 -9.54 -2.95 -0.67
CA ALA A 58 -10.49 -1.86 -0.50
C ALA A 58 -9.98 -0.52 -1.07
N HIS A 59 -8.66 -0.31 -1.10
CA HIS A 59 -8.04 0.96 -1.52
C HIS A 59 -7.57 0.97 -2.98
N PHE A 60 -7.09 -0.16 -3.48
CA PHE A 60 -6.53 -0.31 -4.81
C PHE A 60 -7.31 -1.36 -5.60
N SER A 61 -8.42 -0.92 -6.18
CA SER A 61 -9.23 -1.73 -7.11
C SER A 61 -8.42 -2.09 -8.35
N GLY A 62 -8.31 -3.37 -8.69
CA GLY A 62 -7.55 -3.85 -9.84
C GLY A 62 -6.14 -4.36 -9.50
N CYS A 63 -5.69 -4.21 -8.25
CA CYS A 63 -4.47 -4.82 -7.78
C CYS A 63 -4.65 -6.34 -7.62
N THR A 64 -3.69 -7.12 -8.13
CA THR A 64 -3.65 -8.59 -8.03
C THR A 64 -2.68 -9.04 -6.94
#